data_AF-A0A955QHX7-F1
#
_entry.id   AF-A0A955QHX7-F1
#
_cell.length_a   1.000
_cell.length_b   1.000
_cell.length_c   1.000
_cell.angle_alpha   90.00
_cell.angle_beta   90.00
_cell.angle_gamma   90.00
#
_symmetry.space_group_name_H-M   'P 1'
#
loop_
_entity.id
_entity.type
_entity.pdbx_description
1 polymer ?
#
loop_
_entity_poly.entity_id
_entity_poly.type
_entity_poly.pdbx_seq_one_letter_code
_entity_poly.pdbx_strand_id
1 'polypeptide(L)'
;MSRVSVTWSVQIENLTVCMGAIYGIDAAQKAVLDRWEGRGNGYLDSQLTVELFGKEYCCFTYLSEPSHIENNLKPYHWYKGLVLLGATYLNFPETYVRSIEAIESMDDQDEARWTRDDQLI
;
A
#
# COMPACT_ATOMS: atom_id res chain seq x y z
N MET A 1 6.09 11.96 -16.02
CA MET A 1 5.45 11.69 -14.72
C MET A 1 5.86 12.77 -13.75
N SER A 2 4.95 13.69 -13.40
CA SER A 2 5.20 14.69 -12.36
C SER A 2 5.06 14.02 -10.98
N ARG A 3 6.15 14.03 -10.20
CA ARG A 3 6.19 13.51 -8.83
C ARG A 3 5.35 14.39 -7.91
N VAL A 4 4.43 13.79 -7.16
CA VAL A 4 3.80 14.40 -5.99
C VAL A 4 3.87 13.37 -4.86
N SER A 5 4.91 13.46 -4.04
CA SER A 5 5.01 12.69 -2.80
C SER A 5 4.18 13.39 -1.73
N VAL A 6 3.33 12.66 -1.01
CA VAL A 6 2.43 13.22 -0.01
C VAL A 6 2.39 12.31 1.19
N THR A 7 2.36 12.91 2.37
CA THR A 7 2.09 12.24 3.64
C THR A 7 0.64 12.53 4.03
N TRP A 8 -0.21 11.52 4.23
CA TRP A 8 -1.57 11.72 4.75
C TRP A 8 -1.97 10.63 5.75
N SER A 9 -3.17 10.74 6.34
CA SER A 9 -3.71 9.75 7.25
C SER A 9 -5.09 9.30 6.78
N VAL A 10 -5.26 8.01 6.45
CA VAL A 10 -6.60 7.43 6.36
C VAL A 10 -7.01 6.95 7.75
N GLN A 11 -8.17 7.41 8.25
CA GLN A 11 -8.83 6.78 9.39
C GLN A 11 -9.57 5.55 8.83
N ILE A 12 -9.05 4.36 9.09
CA ILE A 12 -9.77 3.10 8.87
C ILE A 12 -10.12 2.60 10.26
N GLU A 13 -11.38 2.18 10.47
CA GLU A 13 -11.97 1.83 11.78
C GLU A 13 -10.93 1.23 12.76
N ASN A 14 -10.58 2.03 13.78
CA ASN A 14 -9.63 1.74 14.86
C ASN A 14 -8.09 1.74 14.57
N LEU A 15 -7.61 2.33 13.46
CA LEU A 15 -6.19 2.68 13.28
C LEU A 15 -6.02 4.19 13.02
N THR A 16 -5.16 4.84 13.80
CA THR A 16 -5.17 6.30 13.95
C THR A 16 -4.52 7.10 12.82
N VAL A 17 -3.75 6.54 11.87
CA VAL A 17 -3.22 7.20 10.66
C VAL A 17 -2.60 6.17 9.68
N CYS A 18 -2.98 6.18 8.39
CA CYS A 18 -2.27 5.48 7.30
C CYS A 18 -1.75 6.44 6.22
N MET A 19 -0.44 6.41 5.92
CA MET A 19 0.22 7.23 4.89
C MET A 19 0.37 6.47 3.57
N GLY A 20 0.17 7.16 2.45
CA GLY A 20 0.24 6.58 1.10
C GLY A 20 0.79 7.56 0.07
N ALA A 21 0.73 7.22 -1.22
CA ALA A 21 1.05 8.13 -2.33
C ALA A 21 -0.11 8.21 -3.32
N ILE A 22 -0.47 9.43 -3.76
CA ILE A 22 -1.55 9.64 -4.74
C ILE A 22 -0.91 9.63 -6.13
N TYR A 23 -1.39 8.73 -6.99
CA TYR A 23 -0.95 8.64 -8.37
C TYR A 23 -2.08 9.07 -9.31
N GLY A 24 -1.75 9.97 -10.24
CA GLY A 24 -2.63 10.26 -11.37
C GLY A 24 -2.44 9.17 -12.43
N ILE A 25 -3.54 8.55 -12.82
CA ILE A 25 -3.57 7.51 -13.87
C ILE A 25 -4.66 7.83 -14.89
N ASP A 26 -4.50 7.33 -16.11
CA ASP A 26 -5.55 7.37 -17.12
C ASP A 26 -6.68 6.38 -16.75
N ALA A 27 -7.92 6.71 -17.10
CA ALA A 27 -9.07 5.83 -16.85
C ALA A 27 -8.90 4.44 -17.49
N ALA A 28 -8.23 4.35 -18.65
CA ALA A 28 -7.91 3.08 -19.28
C ALA A 28 -6.89 2.25 -18.47
N GLN A 29 -6.01 2.91 -17.71
CA GLN A 29 -5.07 2.24 -16.81
C GLN A 29 -5.76 1.69 -15.55
N LYS A 30 -6.89 2.28 -15.12
CA LYS A 30 -7.69 1.73 -14.02
C LYS A 30 -8.20 0.32 -14.33
N ALA A 31 -8.67 0.07 -15.55
CA ALA A 31 -9.11 -1.27 -15.95
C ALA A 31 -7.98 -2.30 -15.95
N VAL A 32 -6.73 -1.85 -16.16
CA VAL A 32 -5.55 -2.70 -16.00
C VAL A 32 -5.31 -2.99 -14.52
N LEU A 33 -5.31 -1.97 -13.66
CA LEU A 33 -5.15 -2.13 -12.20
C LEU A 33 -6.20 -3.04 -11.57
N ASP A 34 -7.49 -2.86 -11.91
CA ASP A 34 -8.58 -3.70 -11.39
C ASP A 34 -8.33 -5.20 -11.63
N ARG A 35 -7.65 -5.57 -12.74
CA ARG A 35 -7.28 -6.96 -13.05
C ARG A 35 -6.09 -7.47 -12.24
N TRP A 36 -5.08 -6.63 -12.03
CA TRP A 36 -3.88 -7.00 -11.26
C TRP A 36 -4.16 -7.10 -9.76
N GLU A 37 -5.00 -6.22 -9.23
CA GLU A 37 -5.39 -6.16 -7.82
C GLU A 37 -6.48 -7.18 -7.45
N GLY A 38 -6.97 -7.95 -8.43
CA GLY A 38 -7.97 -8.98 -8.17
C GLY A 38 -9.30 -8.43 -7.67
N ARG A 39 -9.81 -7.34 -8.27
CA ARG A 39 -11.13 -6.79 -7.91
C ARG A 39 -12.21 -7.87 -8.03
N GLY A 40 -12.84 -8.25 -6.91
CA GLY A 40 -13.81 -9.35 -6.82
C GLY A 40 -13.23 -10.73 -6.45
N ASN A 41 -11.92 -10.82 -6.19
CA ASN A 41 -11.20 -11.98 -5.68
C ASN A 41 -10.49 -11.64 -4.35
N GLY A 42 -11.19 -10.97 -3.43
CA GLY A 42 -10.70 -10.65 -2.08
C GLY A 42 -10.31 -9.18 -1.84
N TYR A 43 -10.38 -8.30 -2.84
CA TYR A 43 -10.18 -6.85 -2.69
C TYR A 43 -11.37 -6.04 -3.24
N LEU A 44 -11.77 -5.01 -2.49
CA LEU A 44 -12.85 -4.07 -2.81
C LEU A 44 -12.27 -2.71 -3.23
N ASP A 45 -12.80 -2.15 -4.31
CA ASP A 45 -12.60 -0.75 -4.69
C ASP A 45 -13.30 0.14 -3.66
N SER A 46 -12.51 0.92 -2.94
CA SER A 46 -12.98 1.87 -1.94
C SER A 46 -12.65 3.29 -2.40
N GLN A 47 -13.70 4.10 -2.56
CA GLN A 47 -13.56 5.52 -2.83
C GLN A 47 -13.23 6.24 -1.51
N LEU A 48 -12.22 7.10 -1.54
CA LEU A 48 -11.85 7.94 -0.41
C LEU A 48 -11.59 9.37 -0.85
N THR A 49 -12.01 10.31 -0.02
CA THR A 49 -11.61 11.72 -0.16
C THR A 49 -10.33 11.92 0.64
N VAL A 50 -9.29 12.42 -0.03
CA VAL A 50 -8.00 12.75 0.59
C VAL A 50 -7.70 14.23 0.42
N GLU A 51 -7.29 14.88 1.50
CA GLU A 51 -6.84 16.27 1.45
C GLU A 51 -5.32 16.33 1.21
N LEU A 52 -4.92 17.15 0.26
CA LEU A 52 -3.54 17.41 -0.10
C LEU A 52 -3.35 18.92 -0.29
N PHE A 53 -2.47 19.52 0.54
CA PHE A 53 -2.16 20.95 0.52
C PHE A 53 -3.41 21.85 0.59
N GLY A 54 -4.39 21.48 1.42
CA GLY A 54 -5.67 22.20 1.57
C GLY A 54 -6.63 22.02 0.40
N LYS A 55 -6.36 21.06 -0.51
CA LYS A 55 -7.25 20.69 -1.61
C LYS A 55 -7.68 19.25 -1.47
N GLU A 56 -8.98 19.01 -1.61
CA GLU A 56 -9.54 17.66 -1.62
C GLU A 56 -9.37 17.00 -2.99
N TYR A 57 -9.12 15.69 -2.96
CA TYR A 57 -9.06 14.82 -4.12
C TYR A 57 -9.95 13.60 -3.87
N CYS A 58 -10.79 13.28 -4.84
CA CYS A 58 -11.49 12.00 -4.86
C CYS A 58 -10.55 10.95 -5.45
N CYS A 59 -10.16 9.98 -4.63
CA CYS A 59 -9.28 8.90 -4.97
C CYS A 59 -9.97 7.55 -4.76
N PHE A 60 -9.33 6.50 -5.23
CA PHE A 60 -9.74 5.14 -4.93
C PHE A 60 -8.54 4.35 -4.42
N THR A 61 -8.80 3.33 -3.62
CA THR A 61 -7.83 2.34 -3.15
C THR A 61 -8.46 0.96 -3.14
N TYR A 62 -7.64 -0.07 -2.92
CA TYR A 62 -8.11 -1.44 -2.75
C TYR A 62 -7.94 -1.85 -1.29
N LEU A 63 -9.03 -2.30 -0.69
CA LEU A 63 -9.04 -2.83 0.68
C LEU A 63 -9.39 -4.31 0.64
N SER A 64 -8.71 -5.13 1.45
CA SER A 64 -9.06 -6.54 1.59
C SER A 64 -10.50 -6.68 2.11
N GLU A 65 -11.23 -7.66 1.57
CA GLU A 65 -12.54 -8.04 2.11
C GLU A 65 -12.37 -8.57 3.54
N PRO A 66 -13.29 -8.27 4.48
CA PRO A 66 -13.18 -8.74 5.85
C PRO A 66 -13.02 -10.26 5.99
N SER A 67 -13.60 -11.02 5.05
CA SER A 67 -13.49 -12.48 4.96
C SER A 67 -12.08 -13.00 4.67
N HIS A 68 -11.20 -12.14 4.17
CA HIS A 68 -9.82 -12.45 3.78
C HIS A 68 -8.79 -11.77 4.70
N ILE A 69 -9.24 -11.16 5.80
CA ILE A 69 -8.34 -10.55 6.80
C ILE A 69 -8.00 -11.60 7.86
N GLU A 70 -6.74 -12.03 7.87
CA GLU A 70 -6.18 -12.86 8.93
C GLU A 70 -5.32 -11.99 9.87
N ASN A 71 -5.81 -11.74 11.09
CA ASN A 71 -5.17 -10.82 12.05
C ASN A 71 -3.73 -11.18 12.45
N ASN A 72 -3.33 -12.43 12.26
CA ASN A 72 -2.01 -12.93 12.64
C ASN A 72 -1.07 -13.12 11.44
N LEU A 73 -1.49 -12.71 10.24
CA LEU A 73 -0.67 -12.84 9.04
C LEU A 73 0.49 -11.84 9.11
N LYS A 74 1.71 -12.35 8.92
CA LYS A 74 2.92 -11.52 8.88
C LYS A 74 3.31 -11.28 7.41
N PRO A 75 3.72 -10.06 7.03
CA PRO A 75 4.26 -9.84 5.70
C PRO A 75 5.54 -10.66 5.50
N TYR A 76 5.79 -11.08 4.25
CA TYR A 76 7.09 -11.64 3.92
C TYR A 76 8.20 -10.58 4.02
N HIS A 77 9.43 -11.02 4.31
CA HIS A 77 10.59 -10.12 4.41
C HIS A 77 10.74 -9.25 3.16
N TRP A 78 10.65 -9.86 1.97
CA TRP A 78 10.76 -9.14 0.69
C TRP A 78 9.65 -8.08 0.56
N TYR A 79 8.41 -8.43 0.89
CA TYR A 79 7.28 -7.51 0.76
C TYR A 79 7.41 -6.32 1.71
N LYS A 80 7.78 -6.57 2.98
CA LYS A 80 8.09 -5.51 3.94
C LYS A 80 9.22 -4.61 3.43
N GLY A 81 10.26 -5.18 2.82
CA GLY A 81 11.36 -4.43 2.21
C GLY A 81 10.89 -3.44 1.14
N LEU A 82 9.99 -3.86 0.25
CA LEU A 82 9.39 -2.98 -0.76
C LEU A 82 8.59 -1.83 -0.15
N VAL A 83 7.80 -2.11 0.90
CA VAL A 83 7.03 -1.07 1.60
C VAL A 83 7.97 -0.04 2.25
N LEU A 84 9.06 -0.49 2.87
CA LEU A 84 10.08 0.38 3.45
C LEU A 84 10.77 1.24 2.39
N LEU A 85 11.21 0.63 1.28
CA LEU A 85 11.82 1.35 0.16
C LEU A 85 10.87 2.42 -0.40
N GLY A 86 9.59 2.10 -0.56
CA GLY A 86 8.57 3.05 -1.00
C GLY A 86 8.41 4.22 -0.02
N ALA A 87 8.28 3.93 1.28
CA ALA A 87 8.14 4.94 2.32
C ALA A 87 9.37 5.87 2.40
N THR A 88 10.58 5.31 2.32
CA THR A 88 11.83 6.07 2.28
C THR A 88 11.93 6.91 1.01
N TYR A 89 11.64 6.34 -0.17
CA TYR A 89 11.68 7.05 -1.45
C TYR A 89 10.70 8.24 -1.48
N LEU A 90 9.54 8.10 -0.85
CA LEU A 90 8.53 9.15 -0.74
C LEU A 90 8.84 10.18 0.36
N ASN A 91 9.94 10.02 1.10
CA ASN A 91 10.33 10.84 2.25
C ASN A 91 9.23 10.91 3.33
N PHE A 92 8.63 9.77 3.66
CA PHE A 92 7.71 9.70 4.80
C PHE A 92 8.44 10.04 6.11
N PRO A 93 7.71 10.56 7.13
CA PRO A 93 8.31 10.85 8.42
C PRO A 93 9.03 9.65 9.01
N GLU A 94 10.21 9.88 9.59
CA GLU A 94 11.03 8.81 10.16
C GLU A 94 10.27 7.99 11.19
N THR A 95 9.37 8.61 11.96
CA THR A 95 8.52 7.91 12.94
C THR A 95 7.58 6.90 12.28
N TYR A 96 7.10 7.16 11.07
CA TYR A 96 6.26 6.25 10.30
C TYR A 96 7.08 5.15 9.63
N VAL A 97 8.26 5.47 9.12
CA VAL A 97 9.18 4.44 8.59
C VAL A 97 9.55 3.46 9.70
N ARG A 98 9.91 3.95 10.89
CA ARG A 98 10.21 3.11 12.06
C ARG A 98 9.03 2.26 12.53
N SER A 99 7.79 2.73 12.38
CA SER A 99 6.62 1.92 12.73
C SER A 99 6.42 0.75 11.76
N ILE A 100 6.73 0.93 10.47
CA ILE A 100 6.78 -0.16 9.49
C ILE A 100 7.94 -1.12 9.81
N GLU A 101 9.12 -0.60 10.15
CA GLU A 101 10.30 -1.42 10.52
C GLU A 101 10.03 -2.31 11.74
N ALA A 102 9.19 -1.87 12.67
CA ALA A 102 8.85 -2.63 13.87
C ALA A 102 7.91 -3.83 13.62
N ILE A 103 7.26 -3.90 12.46
CA ILE A 103 6.35 -5.01 12.12
C ILE A 103 7.16 -6.30 11.91
N GLU A 104 6.83 -7.36 12.64
CA GLU A 104 7.42 -8.68 12.43
C GLU A 104 7.10 -9.19 11.02
N SER A 105 8.10 -9.76 10.36
CA SER A 105 7.96 -10.37 9.02
C SER A 105 8.51 -11.80 9.06
N MET A 106 8.22 -12.57 8.02
CA MET A 106 8.61 -13.98 7.93
C MET A 106 9.22 -14.33 6.57
N ASP A 107 9.93 -15.46 6.52
CA ASP A 107 10.43 -16.03 5.28
C ASP A 107 9.28 -16.47 4.37
N ASP A 108 9.48 -16.28 3.07
CA ASP A 108 8.59 -16.82 2.06
C ASP A 108 9.02 -18.25 1.71
N GLN A 109 8.14 -19.22 1.96
CA GLN A 109 8.41 -20.63 1.67
C GLN A 109 8.34 -20.95 0.16
N ASP A 110 7.84 -20.02 -0.65
CA ASP A 110 7.87 -20.10 -2.11
C ASP A 110 9.18 -19.50 -2.62
N GLU A 111 10.21 -20.35 -2.76
CA GLU A 111 11.54 -19.94 -3.21
C GLU A 111 11.54 -19.25 -4.58
N ALA A 112 10.64 -19.66 -5.49
CA ALA A 112 10.55 -19.08 -6.82
C ALA A 112 10.00 -17.64 -6.76
N ARG A 113 8.98 -17.41 -5.92
CA ARG A 113 8.44 -16.07 -5.69
C ARG A 113 9.45 -15.18 -4.98
N TRP A 114 10.05 -15.67 -3.90
CA TRP A 114 11.09 -14.95 -3.18
C TRP A 114 12.23 -14.52 -4.11
N THR A 115 12.79 -15.44 -4.89
CA THR A 115 13.91 -15.13 -5.80
C THR A 115 13.54 -14.09 -6.85
N ARG A 116 12.30 -14.11 -7.36
CA ARG A 116 11.80 -13.13 -8.32
C ARG A 116 11.68 -11.74 -7.68
N ASP A 117 11.10 -11.68 -6.49
CA ASP A 117 10.71 -10.42 -5.85
C ASP A 117 11.85 -9.77 -5.06
N ASP A 118 12.83 -10.55 -4.59
CA ASP A 118 14.06 -10.06 -3.93
C ASP A 118 14.87 -9.13 -4.87
N GLN A 119 14.79 -9.34 -6.19
CA GLN A 119 15.45 -8.50 -7.19
C GLN A 119 14.86 -7.09 -7.30
N LEU A 120 13.72 -6.83 -6.68
CA LEU A 120 13.04 -5.52 -6.68
C LEU A 120 13.53 -4.60 -5.56
N ILE A 121 14.33 -5.12 -4.62
CA ILE A 121 14.83 -4.45 -3.41
C ILE A 121 16.30 -4.10 -3.59
#